data_AF-A0A5E4KFI7-F1
#
_entry.id   AF-A0A5E4KFI7-F1
#
_cell.length_a   1.000
_cell.length_b   1.000
_cell.length_c   1.000
_cell.angle_alpha   90.00
_cell.angle_beta   90.00
_cell.angle_gamma   90.00
#
_symmetry.space_group_name_H-M   'P 1'
#
loop_
_entity.id
_entity.type
_entity.pdbx_description
1 polymer ?
#
loop_
_entity_poly.entity_id
_entity_poly.type
_entity_poly.pdbx_seq_one_letter_code
_entity_poly.pdbx_strand_id
1 'polypeptide(L)' 'MKELRTEIEIQASADRVWQILTDFASFPEWNPFIRRAKGETVKGARI' A
#
# COMPACT_ATOMS: atom_id res chain seq x y z
N MET A 1 -16.16 -5.23 -19.95
CA MET A 1 -15.66 -5.16 -18.56
C MET A 1 -14.89 -3.84 -18.44
N LYS A 2 -15.06 -3.05 -17.37
CA LYS A 2 -14.34 -1.77 -17.21
C LYS A 2 -13.12 -2.00 -16.32
N GLU A 3 -11.94 -1.71 -16.83
CA GLU A 3 -10.66 -1.76 -16.11
C GLU A 3 -10.07 -0.34 -16.08
N LEU A 4 -9.50 0.05 -14.94
CA LEU A 4 -8.73 1.29 -14.80
C LEU A 4 -7.29 0.91 -14.48
N ARG A 5 -6.36 1.32 -15.35
CA ARG A 5 -4.92 1.10 -15.20
C ARG A 5 -4.20 2.44 -15.14
N THR A 6 -3.37 2.62 -14.11
CA THR A 6 -2.51 3.80 -13.93
C THR A 6 -1.14 3.37 -13.45
N GLU A 7 -0.10 4.05 -13.90
CA GLU A 7 1.30 3.74 -13.57
C GLU A 7 2.06 5.05 -13.31
N ILE A 8 3.04 4.99 -12.40
CA ILE A 8 3.96 6.10 -12.10
C ILE A 8 5.35 5.51 -11.82
N GLU A 9 6.40 6.28 -12.13
CA GLU A 9 7.78 5.92 -11.77
C GLU A 9 8.15 6.56 -10.42
N ILE A 10 8.68 5.76 -9.50
CA ILE A 10 9.14 6.22 -8.18
C ILE A 10 10.64 5.98 -8.11
N GLN A 11 11.41 7.05 -7.86
CA GLN A 11 12.87 6.98 -7.68
C GLN A 11 13.23 6.44 -6.29
N ALA A 12 12.88 5.18 -6.02
CA ALA A 12 13.17 4.47 -4.78
C ALA A 12 13.33 2.97 -5.03
N SER A 13 13.94 2.25 -4.10
CA SER A 13 14.00 0.78 -4.17
C SER A 13 12.61 0.17 -3.96
N ALA A 14 12.39 -0.99 -4.57
CA ALA A 14 11.15 -1.75 -4.40
C ALA A 14 10.90 -2.07 -2.91
N ASP A 15 11.94 -2.41 -2.15
CA ASP A 15 11.82 -2.70 -0.72
C ASP A 15 11.33 -1.50 0.09
N ARG A 16 11.82 -0.29 -0.24
CA ARG A 16 11.38 0.94 0.44
C ARG A 16 9.93 1.25 0.14
N VAL A 17 9.51 1.09 -1.13
CA VAL A 17 8.12 1.27 -1.52
C VAL A 17 7.23 0.24 -0.81
N TRP A 18 7.65 -1.02 -0.76
CA TRP A 18 6.92 -2.09 -0.06
C TRP A 18 6.74 -1.80 1.42
N GLN A 19 7.78 -1.34 2.12
CA GLN A 19 7.68 -0.94 3.52
C GLN A 19 6.60 0.13 3.75
N ILE A 20 6.55 1.16 2.91
CA ILE A 20 5.55 2.24 3.04
C ILE A 20 4.15 1.72 2.70
N LEU A 21 4.01 0.89 1.66
CA LEU A 21 2.74 0.28 1.25
C LEU A 21 2.24 -0.78 2.24
N THR A 22 3.04 -1.20 3.21
CA THR A 22 2.64 -2.20 4.22
C THR A 22 2.57 -1.64 5.64
N ASP A 23 3.01 -0.40 5.84
CA ASP A 23 2.86 0.33 7.10
C ASP A 23 1.45 0.90 7.26
N PHE A 24 0.51 0.03 7.64
CA PHE A 24 -0.89 0.40 7.83
C PHE A 24 -1.12 1.45 8.93
N ALA A 25 -0.17 1.64 9.85
CA ALA A 25 -0.29 2.65 10.89
C ALA A 25 -0.15 4.06 10.30
N SER A 26 0.78 4.25 9.36
CA SER A 26 1.04 5.52 8.69
C SER A 26 0.22 5.75 7.41
N PHE A 27 -0.62 4.79 7.00
CA PHE A 27 -1.52 4.95 5.85
C PHE A 27 -2.33 6.25 5.83
N PRO A 28 -2.95 6.69 6.95
CA PRO A 28 -3.74 7.92 6.94
C PRO A 28 -2.94 9.19 6.60
N GLU A 29 -1.61 9.17 6.75
CA GLU A 29 -0.74 10.32 6.48
C GLU A 29 -0.60 10.58 4.97
N TRP A 30 -0.54 9.51 4.16
CA TRP A 30 -0.31 9.62 2.71
C TRP A 30 -1.50 9.14 1.86
N ASN A 31 -2.38 8.30 2.41
CA ASN A 31 -3.61 7.81 1.77
C ASN A 31 -4.84 8.09 2.64
N PRO A 32 -5.38 9.32 2.61
CA PRO A 32 -6.51 9.72 3.47
C PRO A 32 -7.82 8.98 3.15
N PHE A 33 -7.90 8.26 2.03
CA PHE A 33 -9.06 7.43 1.69
C PHE A 33 -9.13 6.16 2.55
N ILE A 34 -7.98 5.57 2.91
CA ILE A 34 -7.91 4.38 3.75
C ILE A 34 -7.72 4.81 5.21
N ARG A 35 -8.84 4.88 5.95
CA ARG A 35 -8.81 5.33 7.36
C ARG A 35 -8.21 4.31 8.33
N ARG A 36 -8.23 3.02 7.97
CA ARG A 36 -7.69 1.92 8.78
C ARG A 36 -7.44 0.69 7.92
N ALA A 37 -6.24 0.14 8.01
CA ALA A 37 -5.90 -1.20 7.57
C ALA A 37 -5.24 -1.94 8.75
N LYS A 38 -5.46 -3.24 8.90
CA LYS A 38 -4.86 -4.04 9.99
C LYS A 38 -4.72 -5.48 9.53
N GLY A 39 -3.52 -6.03 9.65
CA GLY A 39 -3.23 -7.41 9.29
C GLY A 39 -1.73 -7.62 9.16
N GLU A 40 -1.31 -8.87 9.02
CA GLU A 40 0.08 -9.20 8.74
C GLU A 40 0.33 -9.16 7.23
N THR A 41 1.51 -8.69 6.81
CA THR A 41 1.90 -8.61 5.40
C THR A 41 2.60 -9.90 4.96
N VAL A 42 2.01 -11.03 5.34
CA VAL A 42 2.46 -12.38 5.00
C VAL A 42 1.47 -13.06 4.08
N LYS A 43 1.96 -14.01 3.28
CA LYS A 43 1.13 -14.72 2.31
C LYS A 43 -0.01 -15.47 3.01
N GLY A 44 -1.24 -15.20 2.57
CA GLY A 44 -2.45 -15.86 3.10
C GLY A 44 -3.10 -15.15 4.28
N ALA A 45 -2.49 -14.08 4.81
CA ALA A 45 -3.12 -13.27 5.83
C ALA A 45 -4.29 -12.43 5.26
N ARG A 46 -5.21 -12.05 6.16
CA ARG A 46 -6.30 -11.12 5.86
C ARG A 46 -5.94 -9.74 6.41
N ILE A 47 -6.15 -8.70 5.59
CA ILE A 47 -5.93 -7.28 5.88
C ILE A 47 -7.29 -6.56 5.91
#